data_AF-A0A8S9LGI5-F1
#
_entry.id   AF-A0A8S9LGI5-F1
#
_cell.length_a   1.000
_cell.length_b   1.000
_cell.length_c   1.000
_cell.angle_alpha   90.00
_cell.angle_beta   90.00
_cell.angle_gamma   90.00
#
_symmetry.space_group_name_H-M   'P 1'
#
loop_
_entity.id
_entity.type
_entity.pdbx_description
1 polymer ?
#
loop_
_entity_poly.entity_id
_entity_poly.type
_entity_poly.pdbx_seq_one_letter_code
_entity_poly.pdbx_strand_id
1 'polypeptide(L)'
;MILESICRGEKCFCRRTNLPIPSSLLSVADLLALPQVVSSTGLSVVLKLLMQSIVYCLWKERNSRIFAGSSVSVAGVVTQVDRLLRDRLVSNPSQSLSSTHYSLLQVYFSLNHPP
;
A
#
# COMPACT_ATOMS: atom_id res chain seq x y z
N MET A 1 2.58 14.35 5.52
CA MET A 1 3.50 14.77 4.43
C MET A 1 3.97 13.59 3.58
N ILE A 2 4.69 12.59 4.10
CA ILE A 2 5.15 11.44 3.28
C ILE A 2 4.03 10.42 2.97
N LEU A 3 3.16 10.09 3.94
CA LEU A 3 1.99 9.24 3.70
C LEU A 3 1.10 9.84 2.59
N GLU A 4 0.88 11.14 2.67
CA GLU A 4 0.15 11.87 1.64
C GLU A 4 0.87 11.89 0.29
N SER A 5 2.20 12.05 0.23
CA SER A 5 2.94 11.97 -1.03
C SER A 5 2.92 10.56 -1.65
N ILE A 6 2.89 9.51 -0.82
CA ILE A 6 2.72 8.13 -1.27
C ILE A 6 1.29 7.92 -1.78
N CYS A 7 0.29 8.51 -1.11
CA CYS A 7 -1.11 8.43 -1.52
C CYS A 7 -1.48 9.39 -2.66
N ARG A 8 -0.78 10.51 -2.87
CA ARG A 8 -1.04 11.55 -3.90
C ARG A 8 -0.09 11.48 -5.11
N GLY A 9 0.92 10.62 -5.09
CA GLY A 9 1.83 10.42 -6.23
C GLY A 9 1.09 9.94 -7.49
N GLU A 10 1.78 9.91 -8.63
CA GLU A 10 1.21 9.50 -9.94
C GLU A 10 0.55 8.10 -9.92
N LYS A 11 0.94 7.25 -8.94
CA LYS A 11 0.30 5.97 -8.60
C LYS A 11 -0.60 6.13 -7.37
N CYS A 12 -1.61 6.99 -7.48
CA CYS A 12 -2.53 7.33 -6.39
C CYS A 12 -3.39 6.11 -6.02
N PHE A 13 -3.11 5.49 -4.87
CA PHE A 13 -3.70 4.23 -4.43
C PHE A 13 -5.19 4.28 -4.08
N CYS A 14 -5.76 5.47 -3.95
CA CYS A 14 -7.16 5.67 -3.51
C CYS A 14 -8.03 6.31 -4.59
N ARG A 15 -7.50 6.55 -5.80
CA ARG A 15 -8.18 7.38 -6.82
C ARG A 15 -9.49 6.79 -7.33
N ARG A 16 -9.65 5.45 -7.34
CA ARG A 16 -10.84 4.78 -7.89
C ARG A 16 -11.85 4.30 -6.84
N THR A 17 -11.46 4.19 -5.57
CA THR A 17 -12.29 3.54 -4.54
C THR A 17 -13.13 4.48 -3.69
N ASN A 18 -13.11 5.80 -3.98
CA ASN A 18 -13.68 6.83 -3.09
C ASN A 18 -13.18 6.69 -1.63
N LEU A 19 -12.02 6.07 -1.43
CA LEU A 19 -11.44 5.92 -0.10
C LEU A 19 -10.78 7.23 0.31
N PRO A 20 -11.00 7.69 1.55
CA PRO A 20 -10.33 8.88 2.05
C PRO A 20 -8.82 8.64 2.05
N ILE A 21 -8.04 9.64 1.61
CA ILE A 21 -6.57 9.56 1.71
C ILE A 21 -6.20 9.63 3.19
N PRO A 22 -5.56 8.60 3.77
CA PRO A 22 -5.18 8.64 5.17
C PRO A 22 -4.04 9.63 5.36
N SER A 23 -4.25 10.61 6.25
CA SER A 23 -3.23 11.60 6.62
C SER A 23 -2.38 11.15 7.81
N SER A 24 -2.84 10.14 8.55
CA SER A 24 -2.20 9.58 9.75
C SER A 24 -2.39 8.06 9.87
N LEU A 25 -1.62 7.40 10.74
CA LEU A 25 -1.80 5.98 11.05
C LEU A 25 -3.19 5.69 11.66
N LEU A 26 -3.72 6.61 12.47
CA LEU A 26 -5.06 6.48 13.03
C LEU A 26 -6.13 6.48 11.93
N SER A 27 -6.00 7.40 10.96
CA SER A 27 -6.89 7.45 9.80
C SER A 27 -6.83 6.19 8.92
N VAL A 28 -5.72 5.42 8.97
CA VAL A 28 -5.65 4.11 8.32
C VAL A 28 -6.49 3.08 9.04
N ALA A 29 -6.55 3.11 10.38
CA ALA A 29 -7.44 2.24 11.15
C ALA A 29 -8.91 2.53 10.84
N ASP A 30 -9.27 3.81 10.77
CA ASP A 30 -10.61 4.25 10.36
C ASP A 30 -10.95 3.76 8.94
N LEU A 31 -9.98 3.87 8.01
CA LEU A 31 -10.13 3.37 6.65
C LEU A 31 -10.32 1.85 6.59
N LEU A 32 -9.58 1.09 7.41
CA LEU A 32 -9.72 -0.36 7.49
C LEU A 32 -11.05 -0.80 8.12
N ALA A 33 -11.67 0.06 8.93
CA ALA A 33 -12.98 -0.16 9.54
C ALA A 33 -14.15 0.17 8.61
N LEU A 34 -13.90 0.77 7.44
CA LEU A 34 -14.95 1.11 6.48
C LEU A 34 -15.67 -0.15 5.96
N PRO A 35 -17.02 -0.15 5.86
CA PRO A 35 -17.79 -1.33 5.47
C PRO A 35 -17.31 -1.97 4.15
N GLN A 36 -17.01 -1.16 3.14
CA GLN A 36 -16.52 -1.64 1.84
C GLN A 36 -15.15 -2.34 1.91
N VAL A 37 -14.32 -2.00 2.91
CA VAL A 37 -13.01 -2.63 3.14
C VAL A 37 -13.19 -3.90 3.95
N VAL A 38 -14.05 -3.86 4.98
CA VAL A 38 -14.35 -5.03 5.81
C VAL A 38 -15.05 -6.14 5.01
N SER A 39 -15.95 -5.78 4.09
CA SER A 39 -16.65 -6.72 3.23
C SER A 39 -15.77 -7.33 2.11
N SER A 40 -14.57 -6.81 1.89
CA SER A 40 -13.65 -7.31 0.86
C SER A 40 -12.33 -7.78 1.49
N THR A 41 -12.22 -9.09 1.73
CA THR A 41 -11.02 -9.71 2.30
C THR A 41 -9.76 -9.34 1.51
N GLY A 42 -9.85 -9.31 0.17
CA GLY A 42 -8.73 -8.94 -0.69
C GLY A 42 -8.29 -7.49 -0.52
N LEU A 43 -9.25 -6.55 -0.47
CA LEU A 43 -8.96 -5.13 -0.27
C LEU A 43 -8.35 -4.87 1.12
N SER A 44 -8.90 -5.50 2.16
CA SER A 44 -8.36 -5.41 3.52
C SER A 44 -6.91 -5.89 3.59
N VAL A 45 -6.60 -7.03 2.97
CA VAL A 45 -5.23 -7.59 2.93
C VAL A 45 -4.28 -6.65 2.19
N VAL A 46 -4.67 -6.15 1.01
CA VAL A 46 -3.85 -5.21 0.22
C VAL A 46 -3.54 -3.94 1.00
N LEU A 47 -4.54 -3.34 1.66
CA LEU A 47 -4.37 -2.10 2.44
C LEU A 47 -3.48 -2.31 3.67
N LYS A 48 -3.64 -3.44 4.38
CA LYS A 48 -2.76 -3.80 5.50
C LYS A 48 -1.31 -3.98 5.06
N LEU A 49 -1.08 -4.72 3.97
CA LEU A 49 0.26 -4.95 3.42
C LEU A 49 0.89 -3.65 2.89
N LEU A 50 0.09 -2.76 2.28
CA LEU A 50 0.55 -1.43 1.88
C LEU A 50 1.04 -0.64 3.09
N MET A 51 0.26 -0.62 4.18
CA MET A 51 0.67 0.12 5.37
C MET A 51 1.95 -0.43 5.98
N GLN A 52 2.07 -1.76 6.08
CA GLN A 52 3.29 -2.42 6.55
C GLN A 52 4.50 -2.07 5.67
N SER A 53 4.31 -2.08 4.34
CA SER A 53 5.37 -1.75 3.38
C SER A 53 5.83 -0.30 3.51
N ILE A 54 4.90 0.64 3.69
CA ILE A 54 5.21 2.06 3.92
C ILE A 54 6.04 2.23 5.20
N VAL A 55 5.58 1.66 6.31
CA VAL A 55 6.28 1.76 7.60
C VAL A 55 7.69 1.19 7.51
N TYR A 56 7.83 0.01 6.89
CA TYR A 56 9.13 -0.64 6.71
C TYR A 56 10.08 0.19 5.85
N CYS A 57 9.63 0.69 4.69
CA CYS A 57 10.46 1.50 3.80
C CYS A 57 10.89 2.83 4.44
N LEU A 58 10.03 3.47 5.23
CA LEU A 58 10.38 4.68 5.96
C LEU A 58 11.40 4.42 7.06
N TRP A 59 11.19 3.37 7.85
CA TRP A 59 12.16 2.94 8.86
C TRP A 59 13.52 2.63 8.21
N LYS A 60 13.52 1.89 7.09
CA LYS A 60 14.73 1.55 6.34
C LYS A 60 15.46 2.79 5.82
N GLU A 61 14.75 3.76 5.25
CA GLU A 61 15.35 5.02 4.77
C GLU A 61 15.99 5.80 5.93
N ARG A 62 15.27 5.98 7.05
CA ARG A 62 15.81 6.73 8.19
C ARG A 62 17.03 6.07 8.80
N ASN A 63 17.03 4.75 8.93
CA ASN A 63 18.19 4.03 9.42
C ASN A 63 19.38 4.14 8.46
N SER A 64 19.15 4.02 7.15
CA SER A 64 20.19 4.20 6.15
C SER A 64 20.80 5.61 6.22
N ARG A 65 19.96 6.63 6.41
CA ARG A 65 20.40 8.02 6.54
C ARG A 65 21.25 8.24 7.79
N ILE A 66 20.85 7.68 8.93
CA ILE A 66 21.56 7.85 10.20
C ILE A 66 22.89 7.09 10.21
N PHE A 67 22.89 5.82 9.78
CA PHE A 67 24.02 4.93 9.99
C PHE A 67 24.95 4.80 8.78
N ALA A 68 24.47 5.09 7.57
CA ALA A 68 25.26 5.01 6.33
C ALA A 68 25.41 6.36 5.61
N GLY A 69 24.78 7.44 6.11
CA GLY A 69 24.81 8.76 5.47
C GLY A 69 24.13 8.82 4.09
N SER A 70 23.46 7.74 3.67
CA SER A 70 22.82 7.64 2.37
C SER A 70 21.35 8.05 2.45
N SER A 71 20.89 8.83 1.47
CA SER A 71 19.51 9.27 1.39
C SER A 71 18.85 8.85 0.09
N VAL A 72 17.56 8.53 0.17
CA VAL A 72 16.74 8.19 -0.99
C VAL A 72 15.68 9.28 -1.15
N SER A 73 15.38 9.66 -2.39
CA SER A 73 14.32 10.62 -2.67
C SER A 73 12.94 10.05 -2.29
N VAL A 74 11.95 10.92 -2.09
CA VAL A 74 10.56 10.49 -1.82
C VAL A 74 10.04 9.56 -2.93
N ALA A 75 10.31 9.90 -4.20
CA ALA A 75 9.97 9.04 -5.35
C ALA A 75 10.65 7.67 -5.31
N GLY A 76 11.91 7.61 -4.83
CA GLY A 76 12.62 6.36 -4.61
C GLY A 76 11.97 5.51 -3.51
N VAL A 77 11.54 6.12 -2.41
CA VAL A 77 10.80 5.41 -1.34
C VAL A 77 9.46 4.90 -1.87
N VAL A 78 8.70 5.70 -2.63
CA VAL A 78 7.45 5.27 -3.28
C VAL A 78 7.68 4.06 -4.18
N THR A 79 8.76 4.07 -4.96
CA THR A 79 9.12 2.96 -5.86
C THR A 79 9.47 1.69 -5.08
N GLN A 80 10.17 1.82 -3.95
CA GLN A 80 10.47 0.69 -3.07
C GLN A 80 9.21 0.11 -2.43
N VAL A 81 8.26 0.95 -2.02
CA VAL A 81 6.96 0.52 -1.49
C VAL A 81 6.15 -0.24 -2.54
N ASP A 82 6.02 0.29 -3.76
CA ASP A 82 5.33 -0.35 -4.88
C ASP A 82 5.91 -1.74 -5.17
N ARG A 83 7.24 -1.83 -5.29
CA ARG A 83 7.93 -3.09 -5.56
C ARG A 83 7.75 -4.10 -4.41
N LEU A 84 8.01 -3.69 -3.17
CA LEU A 84 7.88 -4.58 -2.01
C LEU A 84 6.46 -5.12 -1.89
N LEU A 85 5.45 -4.26 -2.09
CA LEU A 85 4.06 -4.68 -2.02
C LEU A 85 3.74 -5.70 -3.11
N ARG A 86 4.13 -5.46 -4.37
CA ARG A 86 3.93 -6.44 -5.46
C ARG A 86 4.59 -7.78 -5.16
N ASP A 87 5.83 -7.76 -4.69
CA ASP A 87 6.57 -8.97 -4.32
C ASP A 87 5.81 -9.76 -3.24
N ARG A 88 5.28 -9.08 -2.22
CA ARG A 88 4.50 -9.69 -1.14
C ARG A 88 3.14 -10.21 -1.60
N LEU A 89 2.47 -9.50 -2.50
CA LEU A 89 1.17 -9.92 -3.03
C LEU A 89 1.30 -11.17 -3.87
N VAL A 90 2.34 -11.27 -4.70
CA VAL A 90 2.65 -12.46 -5.51
C VAL A 90 3.07 -13.64 -4.63
N SER A 91 3.89 -13.39 -3.61
CA SER A 91 4.38 -14.44 -2.70
C SER A 91 3.39 -14.86 -1.62
N ASN A 92 2.15 -14.35 -1.61
CA ASN A 92 1.20 -14.62 -0.54
C ASN A 92 0.58 -16.03 -0.71
N PRO A 93 0.87 -17.01 0.17
CA PRO A 93 0.34 -18.36 0.05
C PRO A 93 -1.19 -18.43 0.26
N SER A 94 -1.80 -17.39 0.84
CA SER A 94 -3.25 -17.29 1.05
C SER A 94 -4.07 -17.12 -0.24
N GLN A 95 -3.43 -17.13 -1.43
CA GLN A 95 -4.11 -17.10 -2.74
C GLN A 95 -4.96 -18.36 -3.05
N SER A 96 -4.97 -19.37 -2.17
CA SER A 96 -5.64 -20.67 -2.37
C SER A 96 -7.17 -20.66 -2.14
N LEU A 97 -7.92 -19.61 -2.51
CA LEU A 97 -9.36 -19.56 -2.29
C LEU A 97 -10.13 -19.15 -3.56
N SER A 98 -10.60 -20.19 -4.25
CA SER A 98 -11.64 -20.17 -5.30
C SER A 98 -11.31 -19.47 -6.64
N SER A 99 -11.49 -20.22 -7.73
CA SER A 99 -11.45 -19.74 -9.13
C SER A 99 -12.38 -18.56 -9.46
N THR A 100 -13.19 -18.11 -8.50
CA THR A 100 -14.16 -17.01 -8.66
C THR A 100 -13.65 -15.67 -8.10
N HIS A 101 -12.52 -15.66 -7.37
CA HIS A 101 -12.02 -14.45 -6.72
C HIS A 101 -10.82 -13.81 -7.46
N TYR A 102 -10.83 -12.48 -7.57
CA TYR A 102 -9.70 -11.71 -8.11
C TYR A 102 -8.44 -11.92 -7.26
N SER A 103 -7.29 -12.05 -7.92
CA SER A 103 -5.99 -12.14 -7.23
C SER A 103 -5.71 -10.85 -6.44
N LEU A 104 -4.94 -10.95 -5.34
CA LEU A 104 -4.58 -9.76 -4.55
C LEU A 104 -3.80 -8.73 -5.37
N LEU A 105 -3.00 -9.17 -6.34
CA LEU A 105 -2.30 -8.30 -7.28
C LEU A 105 -3.28 -7.58 -8.23
N GLN A 106 -4.34 -8.25 -8.65
CA GLN A 106 -5.39 -7.62 -9.46
C GLN A 106 -6.21 -6.60 -8.64
N VAL A 107 -6.51 -6.90 -7.38
CA VAL A 107 -7.10 -5.92 -6.45
C VAL A 107 -6.17 -4.72 -6.28
N TYR A 108 -4.86 -4.94 -6.14
CA TYR A 108 -3.87 -3.87 -6.09
C TYR A 108 -3.87 -3.00 -7.36
N PHE A 109 -3.94 -3.59 -8.56
CA PHE A 109 -3.93 -2.82 -9.80
C PHE A 109 -5.23 -2.04 -10.04
N SER A 110 -6.38 -2.55 -9.59
CA SER A 110 -7.66 -1.82 -9.71
C SER A 110 -7.69 -0.53 -8.89
N LEU A 111 -6.84 -0.43 -7.87
CA LEU A 111 -6.63 0.79 -7.07
C LEU A 111 -5.80 1.86 -7.80
N ASN A 112 -4.97 1.47 -8.77
CA ASN A 112 -3.93 2.32 -9.36
C ASN A 112 -4.11 2.63 -10.88
N HIS A 113 -5.03 1.97 -11.58
CA HIS A 113 -5.21 2.14 -13.04
C HIS A 113 -6.32 3.16 -13.40
N PRO A 114 -6.07 4.17 -14.27
CA PRO A 114 -7.13 4.98 -14.89
C PRO A 114 -8.04 4.12 -15.79
N PRO A 115 -9.30 4.51 -16.07
CA PRO A 115 -10.16 3.81 -17.04
C PRO A 115 -9.51 3.72 -18.44
#